data_AF-A0A9E1FBV7-F1
#
_entry.id   AF-A0A9E1FBV7-F1
#
_cell.length_a   1.000
_cell.length_b   1.000
_cell.length_c   1.000
_cell.angle_alpha   90.00
_cell.angle_beta   90.00
_cell.angle_gamma   90.00
#
_symmetry.space_group_name_H-M   'P 1'
#
loop_
_entity.id
_entity.type
_entity.pdbx_description
1 polymer ?
#
loop_
_entity_poly.entity_id
_entity_poly.type
_entity_poly.pdbx_seq_one_letter_code
_entity_poly.pdbx_strand_id
1 'polypeptide(L)'
;AVSQRRPKKEVEFALQSHFGLKDKLFILENLPNQIFIAPSNLNSLGHKNRALGKNFILGKKLFEKQTKIAVFINGIEYEEAVNFFPKKDKFKELQETLSYFTNDEFVSDLYLKINYSHKMQFKLGSKYTSSQIGFGSRLKNDKKMSNFIKFRLCS
;
A
#
# COMPACT_ATOMS: atom_id res chain seq x y z
N ALA A 1 -5.15 12.51 8.18
CA ALA A 1 -4.14 13.55 8.46
C ALA A 1 -2.88 12.82 8.88
N VAL A 2 -1.86 12.79 8.03
CA VAL A 2 -0.50 12.52 8.52
C VAL A 2 -0.28 13.51 9.67
N SER A 3 0.11 12.97 10.82
CA SER A 3 0.30 13.61 12.12
C SER A 3 0.66 15.11 12.02
N GLN A 4 0.13 15.96 12.91
CA GLN A 4 0.46 17.40 12.98
C GLN A 4 1.97 17.70 12.99
N ARG A 5 2.81 16.69 13.25
CA ARG A 5 4.27 16.74 13.26
C ARG A 5 4.92 16.85 11.86
N ARG A 6 4.33 16.30 10.79
CA ARG A 6 4.85 16.41 9.41
C ARG A 6 3.70 16.45 8.39
N PRO A 7 3.45 17.59 7.73
CA PRO A 7 2.35 17.70 6.78
C PRO A 7 2.62 16.82 5.55
N LYS A 8 1.54 16.24 5.00
CA LYS A 8 1.57 15.38 3.80
C LYS A 8 2.47 15.91 2.68
N LYS A 9 2.40 17.22 2.39
CA LYS A 9 3.12 17.85 1.29
C LYS A 9 4.64 17.75 1.43
N GLU A 10 5.15 17.85 2.65
CA GLU A 10 6.59 17.76 2.92
C GLU A 10 7.10 16.33 2.75
N VAL A 11 6.35 15.35 3.26
CA VAL A 11 6.68 13.92 3.11
C VAL A 11 6.62 13.53 1.63
N GLU A 12 5.59 13.98 0.91
CA GLU A 12 5.45 13.74 -0.52
C GLU A 12 6.60 14.36 -1.32
N PHE A 13 6.97 15.61 -1.02
CA PHE A 13 8.11 16.28 -1.67
C PHE A 13 9.44 15.59 -1.39
N ALA A 14 9.69 15.16 -0.14
CA ALA A 14 10.89 14.45 0.23
C ALA A 14 10.99 13.10 -0.52
N LEU A 15 9.91 12.33 -0.56
CA LEU A 15 9.85 11.07 -1.30
C LEU A 15 10.02 11.27 -2.81
N GLN A 16 9.38 12.28 -3.39
CA GLN A 16 9.54 12.61 -4.81
C GLN A 16 10.99 12.95 -5.15
N SER A 17 11.65 13.75 -4.31
CA SER A 17 13.04 14.17 -4.51
C SER A 17 14.02 13.01 -4.34
N HIS A 18 13.81 12.18 -3.32
CA HIS A 18 14.69 11.04 -3.01
C HIS A 18 14.65 9.97 -4.10
N PHE A 19 13.46 9.63 -4.61
CA PHE A 19 13.30 8.58 -5.62
C PHE A 19 13.36 9.10 -7.07
N GLY A 20 13.53 10.41 -7.28
CA GLY A 20 13.52 11.02 -8.62
C GLY A 20 12.15 10.93 -9.33
N LEU A 21 11.06 10.78 -8.58
CA LEU A 21 9.70 10.54 -9.08
C LEU A 21 8.83 11.81 -8.99
N LYS A 22 9.34 12.92 -9.51
CA LYS A 22 8.63 14.20 -9.52
C LYS A 22 7.27 14.08 -10.22
N ASP A 23 6.21 14.57 -9.58
CA ASP A 23 4.81 14.53 -10.05
C ASP A 23 4.23 13.12 -10.31
N LYS A 24 4.94 12.07 -9.90
CA LYS A 24 4.50 10.67 -10.05
C LYS A 24 4.18 10.01 -8.72
N LEU A 25 4.79 10.45 -7.61
CA LEU A 25 4.58 9.88 -6.28
C LEU A 25 3.63 10.75 -5.45
N PHE A 26 2.58 10.13 -4.92
CA PHE A 26 1.55 10.78 -4.11
C PHE A 26 1.29 10.02 -2.82
N ILE A 27 0.94 10.72 -1.74
CA ILE A 27 0.50 10.06 -0.50
C ILE A 27 -1.03 10.07 -0.41
N LEU A 28 -1.61 8.89 -0.27
CA LEU A 28 -3.04 8.68 -0.05
C LEU A 28 -3.29 8.49 1.44
N GLU A 29 -4.18 9.29 2.01
CA GLU A 29 -4.60 9.20 3.41
C GLU A 29 -6.04 8.69 3.51
N ASN A 30 -6.46 8.36 4.73
CA ASN A 30 -7.85 8.01 5.06
C ASN A 30 -8.36 6.77 4.31
N LEU A 31 -7.47 5.79 4.11
CA LEU A 31 -7.79 4.57 3.39
C LEU A 31 -8.55 3.57 4.27
N PRO A 32 -9.55 2.85 3.72
CA PRO A 32 -10.27 1.84 4.49
C PRO A 32 -9.32 0.73 4.95
N ASN A 33 -9.34 0.50 6.25
CA ASN A 33 -8.59 -0.51 6.97
C ASN A 33 -9.54 -1.43 7.74
N GLN A 34 -9.23 -2.72 7.75
CA GLN A 34 -9.95 -3.71 8.55
C GLN A 34 -9.03 -4.15 9.69
N ILE A 35 -9.38 -3.77 10.91
CA ILE A 35 -8.62 -4.11 12.11
C ILE A 35 -9.32 -5.29 12.79
N PHE A 36 -8.55 -6.32 13.13
CA PHE A 36 -9.08 -7.47 13.86
C PHE A 36 -9.06 -7.19 15.36
N ILE A 37 -10.17 -7.48 16.02
CA ILE A 37 -10.31 -7.29 17.46
C ILE A 37 -9.76 -8.53 18.15
N ALA A 38 -8.85 -8.34 19.12
CA ALA A 38 -8.33 -9.43 19.91
C ALA A 38 -9.47 -10.19 20.62
N PRO A 39 -9.44 -11.53 20.71
CA PRO A 39 -10.51 -12.31 21.33
C PRO A 39 -10.87 -11.88 22.75
N SER A 40 -9.90 -11.39 23.52
CA SER A 40 -10.08 -10.84 24.87
C SER A 40 -10.94 -9.58 24.93
N ASN A 41 -10.95 -8.80 23.85
CA ASN A 41 -11.67 -7.53 23.73
C ASN A 41 -13.02 -7.69 23.01
N LEU A 42 -13.40 -8.92 22.65
CA LEU A 42 -14.70 -9.18 22.05
C LEU A 42 -15.80 -9.01 23.09
N ASN A 43 -16.85 -8.31 22.70
CA ASN A 43 -18.04 -8.17 23.54
C ASN A 43 -18.69 -9.55 23.73
N SER A 44 -18.92 -9.91 25.00
CA SER A 44 -19.68 -11.09 25.40
C SER A 44 -20.95 -10.66 26.12
N LEU A 45 -22.09 -11.09 25.58
CA LEU A 45 -23.41 -10.85 26.16
C LEU A 45 -23.60 -11.72 27.41
N GLY A 46 -24.13 -11.14 28.49
CA GLY A 46 -24.50 -11.88 29.72
C GLY A 46 -23.46 -11.90 30.84
N HIS A 47 -22.23 -11.43 30.62
CA HIS A 47 -21.20 -11.42 31.68
C HIS A 47 -20.74 -10.02 32.13
N LYS A 48 -20.77 -9.00 31.26
CA LYS A 48 -20.20 -7.66 31.58
C LYS A 48 -21.02 -6.43 31.16
N ASN A 49 -21.85 -6.49 30.10
CA ASN A 49 -22.54 -5.31 29.57
C ASN A 49 -24.07 -5.52 29.51
N ARG A 50 -24.84 -4.68 30.22
CA ARG A 50 -26.33 -4.67 30.21
C ARG A 50 -26.94 -3.66 29.23
N ALA A 51 -26.14 -2.77 28.65
CA ALA A 51 -26.58 -1.78 27.67
C ALA A 51 -25.52 -1.56 26.58
N LEU A 52 -25.97 -1.26 25.36
CA LEU A 52 -25.11 -0.90 24.23
C LEU A 52 -24.80 0.61 24.29
N GLY A 53 -23.52 0.98 24.35
CA GLY A 53 -23.07 2.38 24.27
C GLY A 53 -23.12 2.94 22.83
N LYS A 54 -22.96 4.26 22.69
CA LYS A 54 -23.07 4.98 21.39
C LYS A 54 -22.08 4.55 20.28
N ASN A 55 -20.98 3.88 20.61
CA ASN A 55 -19.96 3.41 19.66
C ASN A 55 -19.67 1.91 19.83
N PHE A 56 -20.72 1.09 19.91
CA PHE A 56 -20.57 -0.35 20.08
C PHE A 56 -19.99 -1.01 18.83
N ILE A 57 -18.88 -1.73 19.01
CA ILE A 57 -18.25 -2.51 17.94
C ILE A 57 -18.85 -3.92 17.97
N LEU A 58 -19.40 -4.34 16.84
CA LEU A 58 -20.09 -5.62 16.68
C LEU A 58 -19.28 -6.54 15.77
N GLY A 59 -19.04 -7.77 16.22
CA GLY A 59 -18.27 -8.78 15.47
C GLY A 59 -16.77 -8.78 15.78
N LYS A 60 -15.99 -9.42 14.90
CA LYS A 60 -14.54 -9.65 15.09
C LYS A 60 -13.64 -8.60 14.41
N LYS A 61 -14.24 -7.62 13.72
CA LYS A 61 -13.55 -6.67 12.85
C LYS A 61 -14.07 -5.26 13.06
N LEU A 62 -13.16 -4.29 13.05
CA LEU A 62 -13.44 -2.86 13.03
C LEU A 62 -13.05 -2.28 11.67
N PHE A 63 -13.89 -1.40 11.13
CA PHE A 63 -13.59 -0.65 9.93
C PHE A 63 -13.14 0.76 10.32
N GLU A 64 -11.92 1.10 9.97
CA GLU A 64 -11.34 2.41 10.25
C GLU A 64 -10.72 2.99 8.98
N LYS A 65 -10.64 4.32 8.89
CA LYS A 65 -9.99 5.00 7.77
C LYS A 65 -8.70 5.72 8.16
N GLN A 66 -8.53 6.08 9.43
CA GLN A 66 -7.49 7.03 9.86
C GLN A 66 -6.09 6.41 9.99
N THR A 67 -5.99 5.14 10.39
CA THR A 67 -4.70 4.49 10.71
C THR A 67 -3.93 4.01 9.49
N LYS A 68 -4.41 4.33 8.28
CA LYS A 68 -3.88 3.75 7.06
C LYS A 68 -3.58 4.79 6.01
N ILE A 69 -2.33 4.72 5.54
CA ILE A 69 -1.80 5.53 4.47
C ILE A 69 -1.34 4.64 3.33
N ALA A 70 -1.15 5.23 2.15
CA ALA A 70 -0.46 4.56 1.09
C ALA A 70 0.36 5.49 0.22
N VAL A 71 1.48 4.97 -0.28
CA VAL A 71 2.27 5.61 -1.31
C VAL A 71 1.75 5.16 -2.66
N PHE A 72 1.33 6.10 -3.49
CA PHE A 72 0.84 5.87 -4.84
C PHE A 72 1.85 6.39 -5.87
N ILE A 73 2.41 5.51 -6.68
CA ILE A 73 3.31 5.86 -7.78
C ILE A 73 2.56 5.69 -9.10
N ASN A 74 2.39 6.78 -9.83
CA ASN A 74 1.62 6.85 -11.06
C ASN A 74 2.52 6.89 -12.31
N GLY A 75 2.25 6.01 -13.27
CA GLY A 75 2.84 6.08 -14.61
C GLY A 75 4.32 5.73 -14.65
N ILE A 76 4.72 4.73 -13.87
CA ILE A 76 6.10 4.21 -13.85
C ILE A 76 6.30 3.17 -14.96
N GLU A 77 7.51 3.07 -15.50
CA GLU A 77 7.86 2.01 -16.46
C GLU A 77 8.07 0.67 -15.76
N TYR A 78 7.94 -0.45 -16.50
CA TYR A 78 8.05 -1.78 -15.89
C TYR A 78 9.42 -2.02 -15.23
N GLU A 79 10.50 -1.59 -15.87
CA GLU A 79 11.86 -1.82 -15.38
C GLU A 79 12.14 -1.09 -14.07
N GLU A 80 11.67 0.16 -13.98
CA GLU A 80 11.75 0.94 -12.75
C GLU A 80 10.82 0.37 -11.67
N ALA A 81 9.61 -0.07 -12.04
CA ALA A 81 8.64 -0.65 -11.12
C ALA A 81 9.13 -1.97 -10.48
N VAL A 82 9.91 -2.76 -11.23
CA VAL A 82 10.50 -4.01 -10.70
C VAL A 82 11.40 -3.73 -9.49
N ASN A 83 12.07 -2.57 -9.43
CA ASN A 83 12.90 -2.20 -8.28
C ASN A 83 12.07 -1.85 -7.03
N PHE A 84 10.79 -1.51 -7.21
CA PHE A 84 9.84 -1.27 -6.12
C PHE A 84 9.07 -2.53 -5.71
N PHE A 85 9.42 -3.71 -6.23
CA PHE A 85 8.82 -4.96 -5.81
C PHE A 85 9.39 -5.44 -4.47
N PRO A 86 8.61 -6.21 -3.68
CA PRO A 86 9.08 -6.87 -2.48
C PRO A 86 10.46 -7.54 -2.66
N LYS A 87 11.33 -7.39 -1.66
CA LYS A 87 12.72 -7.92 -1.62
C LYS A 87 13.74 -7.22 -2.54
N LYS A 88 13.40 -6.05 -3.10
CA LYS A 88 14.35 -5.20 -3.84
C LYS A 88 14.78 -3.99 -3.02
N ASP A 89 15.90 -3.39 -3.40
CA ASP A 89 16.57 -2.34 -2.62
C ASP A 89 15.68 -1.11 -2.45
N LYS A 90 15.08 -0.59 -3.53
CA LYS A 90 14.19 0.59 -3.46
C LYS A 90 12.93 0.33 -2.63
N PHE A 91 12.46 -0.91 -2.55
CA PHE A 91 11.33 -1.25 -1.69
C PHE A 91 11.72 -1.15 -0.21
N LYS A 92 12.88 -1.67 0.16
CA LYS A 92 13.41 -1.59 1.54
C LYS A 92 13.70 -0.14 1.93
N GLU A 93 14.33 0.61 1.03
CA GLU A 93 14.61 2.03 1.22
C GLU A 93 13.31 2.85 1.40
N LEU A 94 12.26 2.54 0.62
CA LEU A 94 10.96 3.17 0.79
C LEU A 94 10.33 2.84 2.14
N GLN A 95 10.44 1.59 2.61
CA GLN A 95 9.97 1.19 3.93
C GLN A 95 10.70 1.96 5.05
N GLU A 96 12.03 2.03 4.99
CA GLU A 96 12.85 2.72 5.99
C GLU A 96 12.56 4.23 6.01
N THR A 97 12.44 4.84 4.83
CA THR A 97 12.12 6.26 4.69
C THR A 97 10.74 6.58 5.24
N LEU A 98 9.73 5.77 4.92
CA LEU A 98 8.38 5.95 5.46
C LEU A 98 8.35 5.76 6.97
N SER A 99 8.97 4.70 7.48
CA SER A 99 9.10 4.45 8.92
C SER A 99 9.72 5.66 9.63
N TYR A 100 10.76 6.28 9.05
CA TYR A 100 11.37 7.50 9.58
C TYR A 100 10.44 8.73 9.55
N PHE A 101 9.58 8.85 8.54
CA PHE A 101 8.62 9.95 8.45
C PHE A 101 7.41 9.77 9.36
N THR A 102 6.93 8.55 9.52
CA THR A 102 5.68 8.23 10.20
C THR A 102 5.87 7.65 11.60
N ASN A 103 7.10 7.40 12.04
CA ASN A 103 7.44 6.72 13.31
C ASN A 103 6.63 5.43 13.52
N ASP A 104 6.37 4.68 12.45
CA ASP A 104 5.51 3.49 12.44
C ASP A 104 4.10 3.67 13.04
N GLU A 105 3.58 4.90 13.08
CA GLU A 105 2.23 5.19 13.59
C GLU A 105 1.12 4.70 12.64
N PHE A 106 1.44 4.40 11.37
CA PHE A 106 0.46 4.08 10.34
C PHE A 106 0.78 2.80 9.57
N VAL A 107 -0.27 2.04 9.26
CA VAL A 107 -0.19 0.94 8.30
C VAL A 107 -0.01 1.54 6.91
N SER A 108 1.04 1.11 6.22
CA SER A 108 1.46 1.69 4.94
C SER A 108 1.32 0.67 3.81
N ASP A 109 0.56 1.02 2.77
CA ASP A 109 0.46 0.26 1.52
C ASP A 109 1.24 0.97 0.38
N LEU A 110 1.76 0.22 -0.58
CA LEU A 110 2.33 0.73 -1.83
C LEU A 110 1.39 0.40 -2.98
N TYR A 111 0.98 1.42 -3.74
CA TYR A 111 0.21 1.29 -4.96
C TYR A 111 1.08 1.72 -6.14
N LEU A 112 1.28 0.83 -7.10
CA LEU A 112 2.00 1.11 -8.34
C LEU A 112 1.03 1.07 -9.51
N LYS A 113 0.94 2.18 -10.25
CA LYS A 113 0.32 2.20 -11.57
C LYS A 113 1.41 2.19 -12.63
N ILE A 114 1.56 1.05 -13.30
CA ILE A 114 2.64 0.79 -14.25
C ILE A 114 2.10 0.87 -15.68
N ASN A 115 2.83 1.54 -16.55
CA ASN A 115 2.54 1.59 -17.98
C ASN A 115 2.76 0.22 -18.62
N TYR A 116 1.95 -0.10 -19.63
CA TYR A 116 2.07 -1.39 -20.31
C TYR A 116 3.43 -1.52 -20.98
N SER A 117 4.10 -2.65 -20.73
CA SER A 117 5.32 -3.05 -21.44
C SER A 117 5.18 -4.48 -21.95
N HIS A 118 5.78 -4.78 -23.09
CA HIS A 118 5.81 -6.12 -23.66
C HIS A 118 6.48 -7.15 -22.72
N LYS A 119 7.33 -6.69 -21.79
CA LYS A 119 7.98 -7.53 -20.77
C LYS A 119 7.01 -8.04 -19.70
N MET A 120 5.83 -7.43 -19.56
CA MET A 120 4.77 -7.88 -18.65
C MET A 120 3.95 -9.04 -19.19
N GLN A 121 4.13 -9.43 -20.45
CA GLN A 121 3.38 -10.52 -21.05
C GLN A 121 3.74 -11.83 -20.35
N PHE A 122 2.72 -12.52 -19.85
CA PHE A 122 2.88 -13.86 -19.29
C PHE A 122 3.04 -14.84 -20.44
N LYS A 123 4.20 -15.51 -20.51
CA LYS A 123 4.40 -16.64 -21.43
C LYS A 123 4.69 -17.88 -20.59
N LEU A 124 3.82 -18.87 -20.68
CA LEU A 124 3.97 -20.12 -19.96
C LEU A 124 5.11 -20.93 -20.62
N GLY A 125 6.00 -21.52 -19.82
CA GLY A 125 7.07 -22.41 -20.31
C GLY A 125 8.38 -21.75 -20.72
N SER A 126 8.49 -20.42 -20.73
CA SER A 126 9.78 -19.74 -20.96
C SER A 126 10.56 -19.58 -19.67
N LYS A 127 11.79 -20.11 -19.61
CA LYS A 127 12.74 -19.89 -18.48
C LYS A 127 13.13 -18.41 -18.26
N TYR A 128 12.80 -17.52 -19.21
CA TYR A 128 13.22 -16.12 -19.24
C TYR A 128 12.10 -15.10 -19.07
N THR A 129 10.89 -15.51 -18.65
CA THR A 129 9.84 -14.53 -18.37
C THR A 129 10.09 -13.83 -17.05
N SER A 130 10.40 -12.55 -17.13
CA SER A 130 10.50 -11.61 -16.01
C SER A 130 9.15 -11.23 -15.40
N SER A 131 8.04 -11.77 -15.92
CA SER A 131 6.67 -11.50 -15.48
C SER A 131 6.19 -12.56 -14.49
N GLN A 132 6.15 -12.20 -13.20
CA GLN A 132 5.59 -13.04 -12.13
C GLN A 132 4.11 -12.72 -11.90
N ILE A 133 3.32 -13.76 -11.62
CA ILE A 133 1.90 -13.60 -11.25
C ILE A 133 1.82 -12.78 -9.95
N GLY A 134 0.95 -11.77 -9.92
CA GLY A 134 0.87 -10.81 -8.80
C GLY A 134 1.83 -9.62 -8.90
N PHE A 135 2.78 -9.65 -9.85
CA PHE A 135 3.78 -8.60 -10.08
C PHE A 135 3.59 -7.92 -11.44
N GLY A 136 2.34 -7.77 -11.88
CA GLY A 136 2.00 -7.05 -13.12
C GLY A 136 1.95 -7.91 -14.38
N SER A 137 2.11 -9.23 -14.24
CA SER A 137 1.94 -10.19 -15.32
C SER A 137 0.54 -10.13 -15.94
N ARG A 138 0.45 -10.19 -17.28
CA ARG A 138 -0.81 -10.18 -18.04
C ARG A 138 -0.90 -11.23 -19.13
N LEU A 139 -2.11 -11.77 -19.29
CA LEU A 139 -2.45 -12.73 -20.34
C LEU A 139 -2.75 -12.05 -21.69
N LYS A 140 -3.45 -10.90 -21.68
CA LYS A 140 -3.83 -10.16 -22.89
C LYS A 140 -2.89 -8.98 -23.16
N ASN A 141 -2.68 -8.71 -24.44
CA ASN A 141 -1.83 -7.65 -24.95
C ASN A 141 -2.71 -6.45 -25.37
N ASP A 142 -2.83 -5.45 -24.50
CA ASP A 142 -3.55 -4.22 -24.83
C ASP A 142 -2.70 -3.01 -24.38
N LYS A 143 -2.21 -2.26 -25.37
CA LYS A 143 -1.33 -1.12 -25.19
C LYS A 143 -2.00 0.05 -24.46
N LYS A 144 -3.35 0.11 -24.42
CA LYS A 144 -4.08 1.17 -23.72
C LYS A 144 -4.29 0.88 -22.23
N MET A 145 -3.96 -0.31 -21.74
CA MET A 145 -4.24 -0.70 -20.36
C MET A 145 -3.06 -0.44 -19.42
N SER A 146 -3.29 0.30 -18.33
CA SER A 146 -2.35 0.40 -17.22
C SER A 146 -2.51 -0.74 -16.22
N ASN A 147 -1.42 -1.15 -15.61
CA ASN A 147 -1.39 -2.15 -14.53
C ASN A 147 -1.47 -1.49 -13.16
N PHE A 148 -2.31 -2.01 -12.28
CA PHE A 148 -2.37 -1.58 -10.88
C PHE A 148 -1.89 -2.73 -10.00
N ILE A 149 -0.86 -2.48 -9.21
CA ILE A 149 -0.31 -3.44 -8.27
C ILE A 149 -0.34 -2.83 -6.89
N LYS A 150 -0.62 -3.67 -5.89
CA LYS A 150 -0.64 -3.31 -4.49
C LYS A 150 0.31 -4.20 -3.71
N PHE A 151 1.18 -3.59 -2.93
CA PHE A 151 2.00 -4.25 -1.91
C PHE A 151 1.71 -3.64 -0.53
N ARG A 152 1.95 -4.41 0.53
CA ARG A 152 1.96 -3.89 1.90
C ARG A 152 3.41 -3.54 2.26
N LEU A 153 3.66 -2.32 2.72
CA LEU A 153 4.97 -1.84 3.11
C LEU A 153 5.23 -2.13 4.59
N CYS A 154 4.42 -1.59 5.48
CA CYS A 154 4.58 -1.76 6.93
C CYS A 154 3.22 -2.07 7.58
N SER A 155 3.25 -2.82 8.68
CA SER A 155 2.07 -3.24 9.46
C SER A 155 2.12 -2.65 10.86
#